data_AF-A0A941WX48-F1
#
_entry.id   AF-A0A941WX48-F1
#
_cell.length_a   1.000
_cell.length_b   1.000
_cell.length_c   1.000
_cell.angle_alpha   90.00
_cell.angle_beta   90.00
_cell.angle_gamma   90.00
#
_symmetry.space_group_name_H-M   'P 1'
#
loop_
_entity.id
_entity.type
_entity.pdbx_description
1 polymer ?
#
loop_
_entity_poly.entity_id
_entity_poly.type
_entity_poly.pdbx_seq_one_letter_code
_entity_poly.pdbx_strand_id
1 'polypeptide(L)' 'GEVIDPDDGVCAIGSGGNFALAAARALVRNTSLSAEEIAVKALEVAASICVFTNDHITVETL' A
#
# COMPACT_ATOMS: atom_id res chain seq x y z
N GLY A 1 -18.24 10.09 -14.44
CA GLY A 1 -17.08 10.01 -13.54
C GLY A 1 -15.89 9.61 -14.37
N GLU A 2 -14.74 10.23 -14.13
CA GLU A 2 -13.51 9.86 -14.83
C GLU A 2 -12.88 8.65 -14.14
N VAL A 3 -12.49 7.66 -14.94
CA VAL A 3 -11.72 6.51 -14.48
C VAL A 3 -10.25 6.90 -14.62
N ILE A 4 -9.52 6.83 -13.52
CA ILE A 4 -8.08 7.15 -13.47
C ILE A 4 -7.35 5.86 -13.12
N ASP A 5 -6.38 5.50 -13.95
CA ASP A 5 -5.48 4.39 -13.70
C ASP A 5 -4.33 4.87 -12.79
N PRO A 6 -4.05 4.20 -11.66
CA PRO A 6 -2.97 4.61 -10.77
C PRO A 6 -1.58 4.43 -11.41
N ASP A 7 -0.76 5.48 -11.29
CA ASP A 7 0.67 5.40 -11.61
C ASP A 7 1.35 4.27 -10.81
N ASP A 8 2.27 3.55 -11.46
CA ASP A 8 2.98 2.38 -10.93
C ASP A 8 2.09 1.17 -10.57
N GLY A 9 0.80 1.17 -10.96
CA GLY A 9 -0.11 0.06 -10.69
C GLY A 9 -0.51 -0.09 -9.22
N VAL A 10 -0.33 0.96 -8.41
CA VAL A 10 -0.64 0.95 -6.98
C VAL A 10 -1.53 2.13 -6.60
N CYS A 11 -2.60 1.84 -5.85
CA CYS A 11 -3.46 2.85 -5.25
C CYS A 11 -3.63 2.56 -3.75
N ALA A 12 -3.81 3.61 -2.95
CA ALA A 12 -4.14 3.49 -1.53
C ALA A 12 -5.11 4.60 -1.12
N ILE A 13 -6.01 4.28 -0.19
CA ILE A 13 -7.01 5.19 0.37
C ILE A 13 -7.02 5.08 1.90
N GLY A 14 -7.74 6.00 2.56
CA GLY A 14 -7.87 6.04 4.02
C GLY A 14 -6.80 6.89 4.71
N SER A 15 -6.84 6.91 6.05
CA SER A 15 -6.02 7.78 6.89
C SER A 15 -4.50 7.53 6.72
N GLY A 16 -4.10 6.27 6.59
CA GLY A 16 -2.71 5.86 6.31
C GLY A 16 -2.36 5.76 4.82
N GLY A 17 -3.29 6.12 3.92
CA GLY A 17 -3.18 5.84 2.49
C GLY A 17 -1.92 6.42 1.85
N ASN A 18 -1.55 7.66 2.17
CA ASN A 18 -0.35 8.30 1.60
C ASN A 18 0.95 7.62 2.04
N PHE A 19 1.01 7.09 3.27
CA PHE A 19 2.19 6.37 3.77
C PHE A 19 2.31 5.00 3.10
N ALA A 20 1.19 4.27 2.99
CA ALA A 20 1.14 3.01 2.27
C ALA A 20 1.50 3.19 0.80
N LEU A 21 0.96 4.22 0.12
CA LEU A 21 1.26 4.50 -1.28
C LEU A 21 2.74 4.80 -1.50
N ALA A 22 3.35 5.61 -0.64
CA ALA A 22 4.78 5.92 -0.74
C ALA A 22 5.65 4.68 -0.53
N ALA A 23 5.34 3.86 0.48
CA ALA A 23 6.06 2.62 0.76
C ALA A 23 5.90 1.61 -0.39
N ALA A 24 4.68 1.39 -0.86
CA ALA A 24 4.38 0.46 -1.95
C ALA A 24 5.10 0.87 -3.25
N ARG A 25 5.08 2.16 -3.63
CA ARG A 25 5.82 2.64 -4.81
C ARG A 25 7.33 2.39 -4.70
N ALA A 26 7.91 2.57 -3.51
CA ALA A 26 9.31 2.25 -3.28
C ALA A 26 9.59 0.74 -3.42
N LEU A 27 8.72 -0.11 -2.88
CA LEU A 27 8.86 -1.56 -2.96
C LEU A 27 8.71 -2.08 -4.40
N VAL A 28 7.70 -1.62 -5.14
CA VAL A 28 7.49 -1.96 -6.56
C VAL A 28 8.73 -1.68 -7.41
N ARG A 29 9.39 -0.54 -7.17
CA ARG A 29 10.52 -0.08 -8.00
C ARG A 29 11.86 -0.74 -7.65
N ASN A 30 12.01 -1.28 -6.45
CA ASN A 30 13.32 -1.66 -5.91
C ASN A 30 13.39 -3.11 -5.42
N THR A 31 12.32 -3.90 -5.58
CA THR A 31 12.26 -5.27 -5.10
C THR A 31 11.57 -6.18 -6.11
N SER A 32 11.69 -7.49 -5.92
CA SER A 32 10.98 -8.51 -6.68
C SER A 32 9.84 -9.14 -5.87
N LEU A 33 9.28 -8.39 -4.92
CA LEU A 33 8.19 -8.86 -4.07
C LEU A 33 6.91 -9.04 -4.89
N SER A 34 6.09 -10.01 -4.49
CA SER A 34 4.75 -10.20 -5.02
C SER A 34 3.82 -9.04 -4.63
N ALA A 35 2.69 -8.90 -5.33
CA ALA A 35 1.69 -7.87 -5.02
C ALA A 35 1.15 -8.00 -3.59
N GLU A 36 0.95 -9.23 -3.11
CA GLU A 36 0.55 -9.51 -1.73
C GLU A 36 1.59 -9.03 -0.72
N GLU A 37 2.86 -9.37 -0.93
CA GLU A 37 3.95 -8.94 -0.03
C GLU A 37 4.12 -7.42 -0.01
N ILE A 38 3.96 -6.76 -1.16
CA ILE A 38 4.00 -5.30 -1.26
C ILE A 38 2.84 -4.67 -0.48
N ALA A 39 1.62 -5.20 -0.64
CA ALA A 39 0.44 -4.71 0.06
C ALA A 39 0.60 -4.82 1.58
N VAL A 40 1.05 -5.97 2.09
CA VAL A 40 1.29 -6.18 3.53
C VAL A 40 2.35 -5.21 4.04
N LYS A 41 3.54 -5.19 3.43
CA LYS A 41 4.66 -4.36 3.91
C LYS A 41 4.35 -2.87 3.86
N ALA A 42 3.63 -2.42 2.84
CA ALA A 42 3.21 -1.03 2.74
C ALA A 42 2.23 -0.63 3.85
N LEU A 43 1.30 -1.52 4.20
CA LEU A 43 0.36 -1.31 5.30
C LEU A 43 1.05 -1.38 6.67
N GLU A 44 2.05 -2.25 6.85
CA GLU A 44 2.89 -2.27 8.06
C GLU A 44 3.61 -0.92 8.28
N VAL A 45 4.17 -0.33 7.23
CA VAL A 45 4.76 1.02 7.29
C VAL A 45 3.70 2.05 7.66
N ALA A 46 2.52 2.01 7.04
CA ALA A 46 1.44 2.93 7.36
C ALA A 46 0.97 2.80 8.81
N ALA A 47 0.86 1.58 9.33
CA ALA A 47 0.49 1.30 10.72
C ALA A 47 1.52 1.84 11.72
N SER A 48 2.81 1.86 11.36
CA SER A 48 3.87 2.41 12.20
C SER A 48 3.87 3.95 12.29
N ILE A 49 3.18 4.65 11.37
CA ILE A 49 3.21 6.12 11.25
C ILE A 49 1.83 6.74 11.57
N CYS A 50 0.75 6.14 11.07
CA CYS A 50 -0.59 6.68 11.18
C CYS A 50 -1.30 6.13 12.42
N VAL A 51 -1.59 6.99 13.40
CA VAL A 51 -2.33 6.62 14.62
C VAL A 51 -3.73 6.03 14.39
N PHE A 52 -4.28 6.19 13.17
CA PHE A 52 -5.58 5.65 12.76
C PHE A 52 -5.47 4.40 11.86
N THR A 53 -4.28 3.83 11.73
CA THR A 53 -4.02 2.59 10.98
C THR A 53 -3.28 1.65 11.91
N ASN A 54 -3.76 0.42 12.07
CA ASN A 54 -3.13 -0.58 12.92
C ASN A 54 -2.51 -1.70 12.06
N ASP A 55 -1.88 -2.66 12.73
CA ASP A 55 -1.16 -3.81 12.17
C ASP A 55 -2.05 -5.05 11.94
N HIS A 56 -3.36 -4.94 12.16
CA HIS A 56 -4.31 -6.03 11.90
C HIS A 56 -4.71 -6.01 10.42
N ILE A 57 -3.84 -6.56 9.58
CA ILE A 57 -3.93 -6.49 8.12
C ILE A 57 -4.60 -7.76 7.58
N THR A 58 -5.64 -7.58 6.76
CA THR A 58 -6.25 -8.63 5.94
C THR A 58 -5.93 -8.36 4.48
N VAL A 59 -5.50 -9.38 3.74
CA VAL A 59 -5.20 -9.29 2.31
C VAL A 59 -6.06 -10.28 1.54
N GLU A 60 -6.62 -9.81 0.44
CA GLU A 60 -7.41 -10.59 -0.51
C GLU A 60 -6.67 -10.61 -1.86
N THR A 61 -6.65 -11.76 -2.53
CA THR A 61 -5.99 -11.96 -3.83
C THR A 61 -6.98 -12.55 -4.85
N LEU A 62 -6.69 -12.35 -6.15
CA LEU A 62 -7.53 -12.80 -7.27
C LEU A 62 -7.17 -14.20 -7.75
#